data_AF-A0A519XKE4-F1
#
_entry.id   AF-A0A519XKE4-F1
#
_cell.length_a   1.000
_cell.length_b   1.000
_cell.length_c   1.000
_cell.angle_alpha   90.00
_cell.angle_beta   90.00
_cell.angle_gamma   90.00
#
_symmetry.space_group_name_H-M   'P 1'
#
loop_
_entity.id
_entity.type
_entity.pdbx_description
1 polymer ?
#
loop_
_entity_poly.entity_id
_entity_poly.type
_entity_poly.pdbx_seq_one_letter_code
_entity_poly.pdbx_strand_id
1 'polypeptide(L)'
;MQFKEIIGQDRIKQQLVQTVNENRVSHAQLFLSPVGSGALPLAIAYAQYINCQSKLENDSCGECSSCRKYERLIHPDLHFSYPFFASANTKTAVDVLEEWRSMVMHDPYFDMDIWRSKLDAANKQANIPIAECHDIIKKLSYKAFEAETKVLIM
;
A
#
# COMPACT_ATOMS: atom_id res chain seq x y z
N MET A 1 2.03 -8.76 -5.13
CA MET A 1 2.18 -7.87 -6.30
C MET A 1 3.64 -7.70 -6.64
N GLN A 2 4.02 -8.08 -7.85
CA GLN A 2 5.39 -8.02 -8.36
C GLN A 2 5.55 -6.89 -9.39
N PHE A 3 6.76 -6.37 -9.59
CA PHE A 3 6.99 -5.30 -10.58
C PHE A 3 6.62 -5.72 -12.01
N LYS A 4 6.83 -7.00 -12.36
CA LYS A 4 6.46 -7.55 -13.66
C LYS A 4 4.95 -7.54 -13.95
N GLU A 5 4.10 -7.44 -12.92
CA GLU A 5 2.63 -7.41 -13.05
C GLU A 5 2.11 -6.00 -13.38
N ILE A 6 2.94 -4.98 -13.18
CA ILE A 6 2.59 -3.58 -13.42
C ILE A 6 2.83 -3.25 -14.88
N ILE A 7 1.88 -2.58 -15.52
CA ILE A 7 2.00 -2.22 -16.93
C ILE A 7 2.95 -1.03 -17.11
N GLY A 8 3.99 -1.20 -17.93
CA GLY A 8 4.94 -0.14 -18.28
C GLY A 8 5.79 0.35 -17.10
N GLN A 9 6.11 1.65 -17.08
CA GLN A 9 6.91 2.32 -16.05
C GLN A 9 8.34 1.75 -15.82
N ASP A 10 8.94 1.16 -16.85
CA ASP A 10 10.21 0.41 -16.72
C ASP A 10 11.34 1.24 -16.10
N ARG A 11 11.43 2.52 -16.50
CA ARG A 11 12.43 3.45 -15.93
C ARG A 11 12.25 3.65 -14.42
N ILE A 12 11.02 3.78 -13.95
CA ILE A 12 10.73 3.99 -12.52
C ILE A 12 10.99 2.71 -11.74
N LYS A 13 10.56 1.55 -12.26
CA LYS A 13 10.84 0.24 -11.66
C LYS A 13 12.33 0.02 -11.46
N GLN A 14 13.14 0.29 -12.48
CA GLN A 14 14.60 0.21 -12.41
C GLN A 14 15.18 1.16 -11.37
N GLN A 15 14.70 2.41 -11.30
CA GLN A 15 15.15 3.37 -10.29
C GLN A 15 14.81 2.89 -8.87
N LEU A 16 13.61 2.37 -8.63
CA LEU A 16 13.21 1.84 -7.33
C LEU A 16 14.07 0.64 -6.91
N VAL A 17 14.32 -0.30 -7.83
CA VAL A 17 15.22 -1.44 -7.61
C VAL A 17 16.63 -0.95 -7.23
N GLN A 18 17.15 0.02 -7.97
CA GLN A 18 18.46 0.61 -7.70
C GLN A 18 18.54 1.23 -6.30
N THR A 19 17.52 2.00 -5.88
CA THR A 19 17.53 2.63 -4.55
C THR A 19 17.60 1.62 -3.41
N VAL A 20 16.98 0.45 -3.56
CA VAL A 20 17.05 -0.64 -2.57
C VAL A 20 18.42 -1.32 -2.60
N ASN A 21 18.93 -1.63 -3.79
CA ASN A 21 20.24 -2.28 -3.95
C ASN A 21 21.39 -1.41 -3.40
N GLU A 22 21.24 -0.09 -3.49
CA GLU A 22 22.21 0.88 -2.98
C GLU A 22 22.00 1.23 -1.51
N ASN A 23 21.00 0.64 -0.83
CA ASN A 23 20.58 1.00 0.53
C ASN A 23 20.27 2.50 0.70
N ARG A 24 19.65 3.11 -0.33
CA ARG A 24 19.26 4.53 -0.38
C ARG A 24 17.74 4.70 -0.47
N VAL A 25 16.99 3.90 0.29
CA VAL A 25 15.54 4.02 0.38
C VAL A 25 15.18 5.24 1.23
N SER A 26 14.44 6.19 0.65
CA SER A 26 13.92 7.36 1.39
C SER A 26 12.86 6.93 2.40
N HIS A 27 12.81 7.61 3.55
CA HIS A 27 11.78 7.40 4.58
C HIS A 27 10.37 7.82 4.13
N ALA A 28 10.28 8.68 3.12
CA ALA A 28 9.03 9.10 2.50
C ALA A 28 9.22 9.29 0.99
N GLN A 29 8.25 8.81 0.21
CA GLN A 29 8.23 8.93 -1.24
C GLN A 29 6.83 9.33 -1.71
N LEU A 30 6.76 10.20 -2.71
CA LEU A 30 5.50 10.63 -3.33
C LEU A 30 5.44 10.07 -4.75
N PHE A 31 4.49 9.17 -5.00
CA PHE A 31 4.18 8.68 -6.34
C PHE A 31 3.13 9.58 -6.98
N LEU A 32 3.58 10.48 -7.85
CA LEU A 32 2.68 11.37 -8.61
C LEU A 32 2.42 10.79 -9.99
N SER A 33 1.16 10.48 -10.29
CA SER A 33 0.74 10.02 -11.61
C SER A 33 -0.71 10.42 -11.92
N PRO A 34 -1.09 10.50 -13.21
CA PRO A 34 -2.50 10.58 -13.59
C PRO A 34 -3.30 9.38 -13.04
N VAL A 35 -4.61 9.58 -12.89
CA VAL A 35 -5.53 8.51 -12.49
C VAL A 35 -5.42 7.32 -13.44
N GLY A 36 -5.42 6.10 -12.89
CA GLY A 36 -5.29 4.86 -13.67
C GLY A 36 -3.87 4.53 -14.15
N SER A 37 -2.85 5.34 -13.83
CA SER A 37 -1.47 5.08 -14.26
C SER A 37 -0.73 4.03 -13.42
N GLY A 38 -1.31 3.55 -12.33
CA GLY A 38 -0.74 2.47 -11.51
C GLY A 38 0.24 2.91 -10.42
N ALA A 39 0.07 4.10 -9.82
CA ALA A 39 0.88 4.50 -8.66
C ALA A 39 0.66 3.59 -7.43
N LEU A 40 -0.60 3.25 -7.12
CA LEU A 40 -0.93 2.35 -6.01
C LEU A 40 -0.29 0.96 -6.17
N PRO A 41 -0.47 0.25 -7.31
CA PRO A 41 0.17 -1.06 -7.48
C PRO A 41 1.69 -0.97 -7.46
N LEU A 42 2.27 0.13 -7.98
CA LEU A 42 3.72 0.36 -7.90
C LEU A 42 4.21 0.53 -6.47
N ALA A 43 3.51 1.30 -5.64
CA ALA A 43 3.84 1.45 -4.23
C ALA A 43 3.76 0.10 -3.47
N ILE A 44 2.74 -0.71 -3.75
CA ILE A 44 2.58 -2.04 -3.15
C ILE A 44 3.71 -2.98 -3.59
N ALA A 45 4.02 -3.04 -4.89
CA ALA A 45 5.10 -3.87 -5.40
C ALA A 45 6.48 -3.44 -4.85
N TYR A 46 6.70 -2.14 -4.71
CA TYR A 46 7.92 -1.63 -4.10
C TYR A 46 8.04 -2.00 -2.62
N ALA A 47 6.96 -1.87 -1.85
CA ALA A 47 6.91 -2.31 -0.46
C ALA A 47 7.19 -3.82 -0.33
N GLN A 48 6.61 -4.64 -1.23
CA GLN A 48 6.89 -6.07 -1.31
C GLN A 48 8.37 -6.34 -1.63
N TYR A 49 8.96 -5.58 -2.56
CA TYR A 49 10.37 -5.72 -2.94
C TYR A 49 11.30 -5.40 -1.75
N ILE A 50 11.09 -4.28 -1.05
CA ILE A 50 11.85 -3.90 0.15
C ILE A 50 11.86 -5.03 1.18
N ASN A 51 10.68 -5.57 1.49
CA ASN A 51 10.50 -6.57 2.55
C ASN A 51 10.61 -8.02 2.06
N CYS A 52 11.05 -8.24 0.81
CA CYS A 52 11.32 -9.57 0.28
C CYS A 52 12.60 -10.16 0.91
N GLN A 53 12.51 -11.40 1.40
CA GLN A 53 13.61 -12.12 2.04
C GLN A 53 14.65 -12.64 1.03
N SER A 54 14.21 -12.94 -0.19
CA SER A 54 15.05 -13.46 -1.28
C SER A 54 14.81 -12.61 -2.52
N LYS A 55 15.33 -11.37 -2.52
CA LYS A 55 15.16 -10.44 -3.65
C LYS A 55 15.80 -11.02 -4.91
N LEU A 56 15.12 -10.91 -6.05
CA LEU A 56 15.71 -11.15 -7.37
C LEU A 56 16.34 -9.84 -7.87
N GLU A 57 17.08 -9.91 -8.98
CA GLU A 57 17.80 -8.75 -9.52
C GLU A 57 16.89 -7.53 -9.77
N ASN A 58 15.68 -7.76 -10.28
CA ASN A 58 14.74 -6.71 -10.69
C ASN A 58 13.33 -6.85 -10.09
N ASP A 59 13.10 -7.82 -9.21
CA ASP A 59 11.77 -8.07 -8.64
C ASP A 59 11.85 -8.84 -7.31
N SER A 60 10.73 -8.93 -6.60
CA SER A 60 10.58 -9.79 -5.43
C SER A 60 10.45 -11.27 -5.86
N CYS A 61 10.82 -12.23 -5.00
CA CYS A 61 10.73 -13.67 -5.37
C CYS A 61 9.29 -14.17 -5.56
N GLY A 62 8.30 -13.58 -4.88
CA GLY A 62 6.92 -14.03 -4.91
C GLY A 62 6.62 -15.25 -4.03
N GLU A 63 7.62 -16.02 -3.59
CA GLU A 63 7.40 -17.30 -2.90
C GLU A 63 7.70 -17.28 -1.39
N CYS A 64 8.51 -16.34 -0.89
CA CYS A 64 8.85 -16.26 0.54
C CYS A 64 7.62 -15.88 1.40
N SER A 65 7.69 -16.11 2.71
CA SER A 65 6.57 -15.87 3.62
C SER A 65 6.07 -14.41 3.57
N SER A 66 7.00 -13.45 3.49
CA SER A 66 6.69 -12.03 3.32
C SER A 66 5.94 -11.79 2.00
N CYS A 67 6.47 -12.26 0.86
CA CYS A 67 5.82 -12.08 -0.45
C CYS A 67 4.40 -12.66 -0.50
N ARG A 68 4.18 -13.85 0.05
CA ARG A 68 2.84 -14.48 0.11
C ARG A 68 1.84 -13.64 0.94
N LYS A 69 2.32 -12.98 2.00
CA LYS A 69 1.49 -12.08 2.81
C LYS A 69 1.20 -10.76 2.09
N TYR A 70 2.19 -10.22 1.37
CA TYR A 70 2.02 -9.04 0.52
C TYR A 70 1.03 -9.28 -0.62
N GLU A 71 1.09 -10.45 -1.27
CA GLU A 71 0.16 -10.84 -2.34
C GLU A 71 -1.31 -10.77 -1.88
N ARG A 72 -1.59 -11.12 -0.63
CA ARG A 72 -2.93 -11.08 -0.03
C ARG A 72 -3.21 -9.80 0.74
N LEU A 73 -2.27 -8.85 0.76
CA LEU A 73 -2.34 -7.61 1.55
C LEU A 73 -2.57 -7.85 3.06
N ILE A 74 -1.97 -8.91 3.62
CA ILE A 74 -2.04 -9.29 5.05
C ILE A 74 -0.71 -9.16 5.78
N HIS A 75 0.29 -8.53 5.16
CA HIS A 75 1.59 -8.39 5.81
C HIS A 75 1.43 -7.51 7.06
N PRO A 76 1.85 -7.95 8.26
CA PRO A 76 1.60 -7.21 9.52
C PRO A 76 2.27 -5.82 9.54
N ASP A 77 3.39 -5.69 8.83
CA ASP A 77 4.14 -4.45 8.68
C ASP A 77 3.76 -3.63 7.42
N LEU A 78 2.70 -4.04 6.71
CA LEU A 78 2.10 -3.26 5.63
C LEU A 78 0.81 -2.62 6.14
N HIS A 79 0.81 -1.30 6.17
CA HIS A 79 -0.34 -0.51 6.58
C HIS A 79 -0.85 0.31 5.41
N PHE A 80 -2.16 0.54 5.42
CA PHE A 80 -2.82 1.44 4.50
C PHE A 80 -3.54 2.52 5.29
N SER A 81 -3.55 3.73 4.77
CA SER A 81 -4.49 4.77 5.13
C SER A 81 -5.11 5.32 3.85
N TYR A 82 -6.38 5.69 3.90
CA TYR A 82 -7.11 6.18 2.73
C TYR A 82 -8.36 6.91 3.21
N PRO A 83 -8.95 7.79 2.39
CA PRO A 83 -10.20 8.45 2.72
C PRO A 83 -11.36 7.44 2.88
N PHE A 84 -12.16 7.60 3.94
CA PHE A 84 -13.39 6.83 4.19
C PHE A 84 -14.49 7.71 4.80
N PHE A 85 -15.70 7.16 4.96
CA PHE A 85 -16.83 7.87 5.57
C PHE A 85 -16.88 7.63 7.07
N ALA A 86 -16.41 8.59 7.86
CA ALA A 86 -16.43 8.48 9.32
C ALA A 86 -17.87 8.35 9.88
N SER A 87 -18.04 7.41 10.81
CA SER A 87 -19.32 7.08 11.45
C SER A 87 -19.10 6.69 12.92
N ALA A 88 -20.17 6.36 13.65
CA ALA A 88 -20.04 5.85 15.01
C ALA A 88 -19.24 4.53 15.07
N ASN A 89 -19.36 3.71 14.02
CA ASN A 89 -18.75 2.39 13.91
C ASN A 89 -17.46 2.38 13.07
N THR A 90 -17.21 3.43 12.29
CA THR A 90 -16.06 3.54 11.37
C THR A 90 -15.23 4.77 11.76
N LYS A 91 -14.08 4.54 12.41
CA LYS A 91 -13.22 5.59 12.94
C LYS A 91 -11.85 5.63 12.27
N THR A 92 -11.39 4.50 11.74
CA THR A 92 -10.08 4.30 11.14
C THR A 92 -10.18 3.53 9.84
N ALA A 93 -9.14 3.59 9.00
CA ALA A 93 -9.07 2.84 7.76
C ALA A 93 -9.14 1.31 7.98
N VAL A 94 -8.76 0.83 9.17
CA VAL A 94 -8.84 -0.60 9.52
C VAL A 94 -10.29 -1.09 9.55
N ASP A 95 -11.23 -0.23 9.91
CA ASP A 95 -12.65 -0.58 10.04
C ASP A 95 -13.31 -0.89 8.67
N VAL A 96 -12.66 -0.54 7.56
CA VAL A 96 -13.09 -0.79 6.17
C VAL A 96 -12.00 -1.50 5.34
N LEU A 97 -11.11 -2.23 6.04
CA LEU A 97 -9.96 -2.88 5.43
C LEU A 97 -10.37 -4.03 4.49
N GLU A 98 -11.46 -4.70 4.79
CA GLU A 98 -11.92 -5.84 3.99
C GLU A 98 -12.39 -5.38 2.61
N GLU A 99 -13.16 -4.29 2.55
CA GLU A 99 -13.58 -3.61 1.33
C GLU A 99 -12.38 -3.11 0.55
N TRP A 100 -11.43 -2.44 1.22
CA TRP A 100 -10.20 -1.97 0.58
C TRP A 100 -9.41 -3.10 -0.07
N ARG A 101 -9.20 -4.19 0.67
CA ARG A 101 -8.44 -5.34 0.16
C ARG A 101 -9.17 -6.02 -0.98
N SER A 102 -10.49 -6.20 -0.87
CA SER A 102 -11.30 -6.73 -1.97
C SER A 102 -11.19 -5.86 -3.23
N MET A 103 -11.15 -4.54 -3.08
CA MET A 103 -11.00 -3.61 -4.20
C MET A 103 -9.62 -3.72 -4.85
N VAL A 104 -8.55 -3.59 -4.08
CA VAL A 104 -7.17 -3.65 -4.60
C VAL A 104 -6.88 -5.00 -5.27
N MET A 105 -7.41 -6.10 -4.73
CA MET A 105 -7.24 -7.44 -5.32
C MET A 105 -8.05 -7.63 -6.62
N HIS A 106 -9.17 -6.94 -6.77
CA HIS A 106 -10.00 -7.04 -7.98
C HIS A 106 -9.47 -6.14 -9.11
N ASP A 107 -9.21 -4.88 -8.78
CA ASP A 107 -8.66 -3.89 -9.71
C ASP A 107 -7.75 -2.96 -8.91
N PRO A 108 -6.42 -3.02 -9.05
CA PRO A 108 -5.51 -2.12 -8.36
C PRO A 108 -5.32 -0.77 -9.07
N TYR A 109 -5.93 -0.55 -10.25
CA TYR A 109 -5.82 0.69 -11.03
C TYR A 109 -7.02 1.63 -10.86
N PHE A 110 -7.95 1.27 -9.97
CA PHE A 110 -9.12 2.09 -9.60
C PHE A 110 -8.76 3.49 -9.12
N ASP A 111 -9.74 4.38 -9.24
CA ASP A 111 -9.68 5.74 -8.74
C ASP A 111 -10.44 5.94 -7.43
N MET A 112 -10.35 7.15 -6.89
CA MET A 112 -11.00 7.52 -5.63
C MET A 112 -12.52 7.53 -5.72
N ASP A 113 -13.12 7.75 -6.90
CA ASP A 113 -14.56 7.75 -7.05
C ASP A 113 -15.12 6.32 -7.07
N ILE A 114 -14.41 5.39 -7.74
CA ILE A 114 -14.69 3.95 -7.66
C ILE A 114 -14.56 3.47 -6.22
N TRP A 115 -13.50 3.85 -5.50
CA TRP A 115 -13.34 3.50 -4.09
C TRP A 115 -14.52 3.97 -3.24
N ARG A 116 -14.89 5.24 -3.37
CA ARG A 116 -15.99 5.84 -2.61
C ARG A 116 -17.34 5.17 -2.90
N SER A 117 -17.56 4.73 -4.14
CA SER A 117 -18.80 4.04 -4.52
C SER A 117 -19.00 2.68 -3.84
N LYS A 118 -17.94 2.09 -3.29
CA LYS A 118 -17.94 0.78 -2.65
C LYS A 118 -18.22 0.84 -1.15
N LEU A 119 -18.09 2.01 -0.56
CA LEU A 119 -18.40 2.25 0.83
C LEU A 119 -19.87 2.66 0.94
N ASP A 120 -20.55 2.20 2.00
CA ASP A 120 -21.92 2.64 2.28
C ASP A 120 -21.91 4.11 2.71
N ALA A 121 -22.26 4.97 1.75
CA ALA A 121 -22.16 6.40 1.85
C ALA A 121 -23.55 7.01 1.96
N ALA A 122 -23.87 7.56 3.13
CA ALA A 122 -24.79 8.69 3.18
C ALA A 122 -24.19 9.89 2.39
N ASN A 123 -24.84 11.05 2.39
CA ASN A 123 -24.34 12.31 1.79
C ASN A 123 -23.07 12.90 2.47
N LYS A 124 -22.18 12.06 3.00
CA LYS A 124 -20.95 12.45 3.68
C LYS A 124 -19.79 12.54 2.69
N GLN A 125 -18.81 13.36 3.02
CA GLN A 125 -17.54 13.45 2.29
C GLN A 125 -16.54 12.45 2.88
N ALA A 126 -15.81 11.74 2.03
CA ALA A 126 -14.72 10.86 2.46
C ALA A 126 -13.51 11.70 2.82
N ASN A 127 -12.89 11.42 3.97
CA ASN A 127 -11.69 12.10 4.44
C ASN A 127 -10.81 11.16 5.29
N ILE A 128 -9.64 11.65 5.68
CA ILE A 128 -8.77 11.02 6.69
C ILE A 128 -9.02 11.78 8.00
N PRO A 129 -9.83 11.24 8.93
CA PRO A 129 -10.19 11.93 10.17
C PRO A 129 -9.03 11.96 11.16
N ILE A 130 -9.08 12.85 12.15
CA ILE A 130 -8.05 12.96 13.20
C ILE A 130 -7.81 11.64 13.96
N ALA A 131 -8.85 10.81 14.10
CA ALA A 131 -8.74 9.49 14.71
C ALA A 131 -7.80 8.57 13.92
N GLU A 132 -7.87 8.62 12.58
CA GLU A 132 -6.95 7.90 11.69
C GLU A 132 -5.52 8.45 11.80
N CYS A 133 -5.35 9.77 11.88
CA CYS A 133 -4.02 10.36 12.10
C CYS A 133 -3.36 9.87 13.40
N HIS A 134 -4.11 9.80 14.51
CA HIS A 134 -3.60 9.24 15.76
C HIS A 134 -3.28 7.75 15.64
N ASP A 135 -4.09 7.00 14.91
CA ASP A 135 -3.86 5.57 14.68
C ASP A 135 -2.61 5.32 13.81
N ILE A 136 -2.38 6.15 12.78
CA ILE A 136 -1.14 6.13 11.97
C ILE A 136 0.08 6.35 12.86
N ILE A 137 0.09 7.42 13.68
CA ILE A 137 1.21 7.73 14.58
C ILE A 137 1.47 6.56 15.53
N LYS A 138 0.41 6.00 16.11
CA LYS A 138 0.49 4.85 17.00
C LYS A 138 1.10 3.64 16.28
N LYS A 139 0.56 3.24 15.11
CA LYS A 139 1.07 2.12 14.31
C LYS A 139 2.55 2.28 13.95
N LEU A 140 2.95 3.46 13.49
CA LEU A 140 4.31 3.75 13.05
C LEU A 140 5.32 3.85 14.21
N SER A 141 4.87 4.18 15.42
CA SER A 141 5.73 4.23 16.62
C SER A 141 6.19 2.85 17.11
N TYR A 142 5.47 1.78 16.76
CA TYR A 142 5.87 0.43 17.13
C TYR A 142 7.01 -0.08 16.24
N LYS A 143 7.84 -0.98 16.77
CA LYS A 143 8.82 -1.73 15.96
C LYS A 143 8.10 -2.56 14.88
N ALA A 144 8.78 -2.81 13.77
CA ALA A 144 8.33 -3.82 12.81
C ALA A 144 8.27 -5.21 13.48
N PHE A 145 7.26 -5.99 13.11
CA PHE A 145 6.95 -7.27 13.72
C PHE A 145 7.73 -8.42 13.07
N GLU A 146 7.68 -8.52 11.73
CA GLU A 146 8.32 -9.59 10.97
C GLU A 146 9.28 -9.09 9.89
N ALA A 147 9.02 -7.90 9.33
CA ALA A 147 9.87 -7.29 8.32
C ALA A 147 10.98 -6.42 8.92
N GLU A 148 11.98 -6.11 8.09
CA GLU A 148 13.01 -5.13 8.42
C GLU A 148 12.44 -3.71 8.48
N THR A 149 11.53 -3.38 7.55
CA THR A 149 10.93 -2.05 7.44
C THR A 149 9.40 -2.12 7.54
N LYS A 150 8.81 -1.15 8.24
CA LYS A 150 7.36 -0.93 8.25
C LYS A 150 6.99 0.06 7.15
N VAL A 151 5.95 -0.27 6.39
CA VAL A 151 5.49 0.55 5.27
C VAL A 151 4.06 0.98 5.51
N LEU A 152 3.80 2.28 5.37
CA LEU A 152 2.46 2.85 5.27
C LEU A 152 2.28 3.40 3.86
N ILE A 153 1.21 2.98 3.18
CA ILE A 153 0.77 3.54 1.90
C ILE A 153 -0.48 4.40 2.18
N MET A 154 -0.45 5.66 1.75
CA MET A 154 -1.52 6.64 1.95
C MET A 154 -1.86 7.37 0.65
#